data_AF-A0A6J6L070-F1
#
_entry.id   AF-A0A6J6L070-F1
#
_cell.length_a   1.000
_cell.length_b   1.000
_cell.length_c   1.000
_cell.angle_alpha   90.00
_cell.angle_beta   90.00
_cell.angle_gamma   90.00
#
_symmetry.space_group_name_H-M   'P 1'
#
loop_
_entity.id
_entity.type
_entity.pdbx_description
1 polymer ?
#
loop_
_entity_poly.entity_id
_entity_poly.type
_entity_poly.pdbx_seq_one_letter_code
_entity_poly.pdbx_strand_id
1 'polypeptide(L)'
;MKTLFTELTVEPIRSDGEVSARYIESIVARLREVGISRAIADLKSNLQRLNPVENPDEYNSAFAALVALETTRRGLHELSIGSL
;
A
#
# COMPACT_ATOMS: atom_id res chain seq x y z
N MET A 1 1.23 -3.37 -26.65
CA MET A 1 1.63 -4.35 -25.59
C MET A 1 3.01 -4.93 -25.87
N LYS A 2 3.23 -5.71 -26.96
CA LYS A 2 4.54 -6.32 -27.24
C LYS A 2 5.72 -5.33 -27.23
N THR A 3 5.56 -4.18 -27.89
CA THR A 3 6.58 -3.09 -27.91
C THR A 3 6.91 -2.58 -26.52
N LEU A 4 5.90 -2.28 -25.69
CA LEU A 4 6.08 -1.79 -24.32
C LEU A 4 6.85 -2.80 -23.45
N PHE A 5 6.54 -4.09 -23.57
CA PHE A 5 7.29 -5.13 -22.85
C PHE A 5 8.76 -5.18 -23.30
N THR A 6 9.02 -5.09 -24.61
CA THR A 6 10.39 -5.06 -25.14
C THR A 6 11.17 -3.84 -24.64
N GLU A 7 10.54 -2.66 -24.60
CA GLU A 7 11.14 -1.43 -24.09
C GLU A 7 11.45 -1.53 -22.58
N LEU A 8 10.49 -1.96 -21.76
CA LEU A 8 10.66 -2.07 -20.30
C LEU A 8 11.67 -3.15 -19.90
N THR A 9 11.88 -4.19 -20.73
CA THR A 9 12.82 -5.27 -20.41
C THR A 9 14.28 -4.83 -20.53
N VAL A 10 14.57 -3.83 -21.36
CA VAL A 10 15.93 -3.33 -21.59
C VAL A 10 16.18 -1.98 -20.92
N GLU A 11 15.17 -1.37 -20.31
CA GLU A 11 15.32 -0.12 -19.58
C GLU A 11 16.30 -0.29 -18.41
N PRO A 12 17.36 0.52 -18.32
CA PRO A 12 18.28 0.45 -17.20
C PRO A 12 17.56 0.74 -15.87
N ILE A 13 17.71 -0.17 -14.91
CA ILE A 13 17.18 0.04 -13.55
C ILE A 13 17.98 1.16 -12.88
N ARG A 14 17.27 2.18 -12.41
CA ARG A 14 17.86 3.34 -11.71
C ARG A 14 18.17 2.99 -10.27
N SER A 15 19.17 2.14 -10.06
CA SER A 15 19.74 1.80 -8.75
C SER A 15 21.23 2.10 -8.72
N ASP A 16 21.72 2.58 -7.59
CA ASP A 16 23.17 2.72 -7.37
C ASP A 16 23.75 1.31 -7.12
N GLY A 17 24.45 0.77 -8.12
CA GLY A 17 25.06 -0.56 -8.06
C GLY A 17 24.13 -1.71 -8.49
N GLU A 18 24.44 -2.92 -8.01
CA GLU A 18 23.71 -4.13 -8.38
C GLU A 18 22.28 -4.12 -7.81
N VAL A 19 21.32 -4.53 -8.64
CA VAL A 19 19.90 -4.59 -8.25
C VAL A 19 19.73 -5.62 -7.15
N SER A 20 19.50 -5.15 -5.93
CA SER A 20 19.28 -6.03 -4.78
C SER A 20 17.81 -6.44 -4.65
N ALA A 21 17.57 -7.58 -4.00
CA ALA A 21 16.21 -8.00 -3.63
C ALA A 21 15.48 -6.91 -2.81
N ARG A 22 16.21 -6.21 -1.94
CA ARG A 22 15.70 -5.12 -1.10
C ARG A 22 15.24 -3.90 -1.93
N TYR A 23 15.92 -3.60 -3.04
CA TYR A 23 15.49 -2.54 -3.96
C TYR A 23 14.17 -2.94 -4.67
N ILE A 24 14.05 -4.19 -5.10
CA ILE A 24 12.80 -4.67 -5.73
C ILE A 24 11.64 -4.63 -4.72
N GLU A 25 11.88 -5.11 -3.50
CA GLU A 25 10.89 -5.09 -2.42
C GLU A 25 10.40 -3.67 -2.10
N SER A 26 11.28 -2.67 -2.09
CA SER A 26 10.88 -1.29 -1.79
C SER A 26 9.98 -0.69 -2.87
N ILE A 27 10.26 -0.97 -4.15
CA ILE A 27 9.44 -0.54 -5.29
C ILE A 27 8.06 -1.19 -5.23
N VAL A 28 8.01 -2.51 -4.98
CA VAL A 28 6.75 -3.25 -4.83
C VAL A 28 5.97 -2.76 -3.61
N ALA A 29 6.64 -2.47 -2.50
CA ALA A 29 6.01 -1.96 -1.28
C ALA A 29 5.35 -0.59 -1.53
N ARG A 30 6.04 0.32 -2.23
CA ARG A 30 5.52 1.63 -2.61
C ARG A 30 4.29 1.53 -3.51
N LEU A 31 4.30 0.61 -4.48
CA LEU A 31 3.14 0.36 -5.34
C LEU A 31 1.93 -0.15 -4.53
N ARG A 32 2.16 -1.08 -3.60
CA ARG A 32 1.10 -1.62 -2.72
C ARG A 32 0.55 -0.56 -1.77
N GLU A 33 1.41 0.32 -1.23
CA GLU A 33 1.01 1.39 -0.32
C GLU A 33 -0.06 2.31 -0.94
N VAL A 34 0.04 2.58 -2.25
CA VAL A 34 -0.97 3.36 -2.99
C VAL A 34 -2.34 2.69 -2.95
N GLY A 35 -2.41 1.37 -3.15
CA GLY A 35 -3.67 0.62 -3.09
C GLY A 35 -4.29 0.61 -1.68
N ILE A 36 -3.46 0.35 -0.66
CA ILE A 36 -3.89 0.35 0.74
C ILE A 36 -4.39 1.73 1.17
N SER A 37 -3.74 2.81 0.72
CA SER A 37 -4.15 4.18 1.05
C SER A 37 -5.55 4.52 0.53
N ARG A 38 -5.93 4.00 -0.65
CA ARG A 38 -7.30 4.16 -1.18
C ARG A 38 -8.32 3.40 -0.32
N ALA A 39 -8.03 2.13 0.00
CA ALA A 39 -8.91 1.32 0.85
C ALA A 39 -9.12 1.94 2.24
N ILE A 40 -8.08 2.54 2.82
CA ILE A 40 -8.17 3.32 4.07
C ILE A 40 -9.10 4.52 3.92
N ALA A 41 -8.97 5.29 2.82
CA ALA A 41 -9.81 6.45 2.58
C ALA A 41 -11.29 6.07 2.47
N ASP A 42 -11.59 4.99 1.73
CA ASP A 42 -12.95 4.48 1.57
C ASP A 42 -13.54 4.03 2.92
N LEU A 43 -12.75 3.31 3.73
CA LEU A 43 -13.20 2.82 5.03
C LEU A 43 -13.39 3.94 6.06
N LYS A 44 -12.53 4.96 6.05
CA LYS A 44 -12.72 6.19 6.85
C LYS A 44 -13.99 6.92 6.43
N SER A 45 -14.27 7.04 5.13
CA SER A 45 -15.50 7.66 4.62
C SER A 45 -16.76 6.89 5.04
N ASN A 46 -16.68 5.56 5.14
CA ASN A 46 -17.76 4.74 5.67
C ASN A 46 -17.98 4.98 7.17
N LEU A 47 -16.90 4.90 7.96
CA LEU A 47 -16.94 5.12 9.41
C LEU A 47 -17.50 6.49 9.80
N GLN A 48 -17.18 7.54 9.05
CA GLN A 48 -17.69 8.90 9.29
C GLN A 48 -19.21 9.03 9.15
N ARG A 49 -19.86 8.10 8.42
CA ARG A 49 -21.32 8.10 8.19
C ARG A 49 -22.05 7.10 9.09
N LEU A 50 -21.32 6.22 9.76
CA LEU A 50 -21.89 5.19 10.62
C LEU A 50 -22.07 5.73 12.04
N ASN A 51 -23.27 5.58 12.59
CA ASN A 51 -23.55 5.95 13.98
C ASN A 51 -23.08 4.83 14.92
N PRO A 52 -22.06 5.05 15.77
CA PRO A 52 -21.49 4.02 16.65
C PRO A 52 -22.43 3.62 17.80
N VAL A 53 -23.46 4.41 18.11
CA VAL A 53 -24.43 4.10 19.16
C VAL A 53 -25.54 3.18 18.63
N GLU A 54 -26.00 3.45 17.41
CA GLU A 54 -27.05 2.66 16.76
C GLU A 54 -26.51 1.36 16.15
N ASN A 55 -25.25 1.36 15.65
CA ASN A 55 -24.64 0.23 14.94
C ASN A 55 -23.26 -0.11 15.52
N PRO A 56 -23.16 -0.51 16.80
CA PRO A 56 -21.87 -0.71 17.48
C PRO A 56 -21.03 -1.83 16.86
N ASP A 57 -21.64 -2.95 16.47
CA ASP A 57 -20.92 -4.10 15.93
C ASP A 57 -20.33 -3.81 14.54
N GLU A 58 -21.12 -3.16 13.67
CA GLU A 58 -20.66 -2.73 12.34
C GLU A 58 -19.53 -1.72 12.47
N TYR A 59 -19.65 -0.76 13.41
CA TYR A 59 -18.63 0.24 13.65
C TYR A 59 -17.32 -0.40 14.14
N ASN A 60 -17.40 -1.30 15.13
CA ASN A 60 -16.24 -1.98 15.67
C ASN A 60 -15.52 -2.83 14.62
N SER A 61 -16.28 -3.53 13.77
CA SER A 61 -15.73 -4.32 12.67
C SER A 61 -15.02 -3.45 11.63
N ALA A 62 -15.67 -2.37 11.18
CA ALA A 62 -15.09 -1.42 10.25
C ALA A 62 -13.85 -0.71 10.82
N PHE A 63 -13.87 -0.37 12.11
CA PHE A 63 -12.74 0.23 12.80
C PHE A 63 -11.56 -0.74 12.94
N ALA A 64 -11.82 -2.01 13.29
CA ALA A 64 -10.78 -3.04 13.36
C ALA A 64 -10.12 -3.26 11.99
N ALA A 65 -10.91 -3.32 10.91
CA ALA A 65 -10.39 -3.40 9.55
C ALA A 65 -9.52 -2.18 9.19
N LEU A 66 -9.92 -0.98 9.62
CA LEU A 66 -9.14 0.24 9.40
C LEU A 66 -7.77 0.16 10.10
N VAL A 67 -7.75 -0.27 11.36
CA VAL A 67 -6.50 -0.43 12.12
C VAL A 67 -5.58 -1.46 11.47
N ALA A 68 -6.12 -2.57 10.97
CA ALA A 68 -5.33 -3.58 10.27
C ALA A 68 -4.70 -3.03 8.98
N LEU A 69 -5.45 -2.25 8.19
CA LEU A 69 -4.93 -1.62 6.99
C LEU A 69 -3.88 -0.54 7.29
N GLU A 70 -4.07 0.28 8.33
CA GLU A 70 -3.07 1.27 8.74
C GLU A 70 -1.77 0.60 9.24
N THR A 71 -1.87 -0.53 9.95
CA THR A 71 -0.71 -1.34 10.34
C THR A 71 0.01 -1.88 9.11
N THR A 72 -0.73 -2.42 8.14
CA THR A 72 -0.17 -2.91 6.87
C THR A 72 0.53 -1.79 6.10
N ARG A 73 -0.11 -0.62 6.00
CA ARG A 73 0.44 0.56 5.32
C ARG A 73 1.76 0.99 5.96
N ARG A 74 1.86 0.97 7.29
CA ARG A 74 3.09 1.29 8.01
C ARG A 74 4.22 0.32 7.69
N GLY A 75 3.95 -0.99 7.70
CA GLY A 75 4.96 -1.99 7.33
C GLY A 75 5.44 -1.84 5.88
N LEU A 76 4.52 -1.57 4.95
CA LEU A 76 4.89 -1.27 3.55
C LEU A 76 5.73 0.01 3.45
N HIS A 77 5.39 1.04 4.22
CA HIS A 77 6.16 2.28 4.24
C HIS A 77 7.59 2.06 4.72
N GLU A 78 7.78 1.32 5.81
CA GLU A 78 9.11 0.95 6.34
C GLU A 78 9.93 0.16 5.31
N LEU A 79 9.32 -0.83 4.65
CA LEU A 79 9.95 -1.56 3.55
C LEU A 79 10.31 -0.65 2.36
N SER A 80 9.47 0.36 2.07
CA SER A 80 9.69 1.30 0.96
C SER A 80 10.84 2.28 1.18
N ILE A 81 11.21 2.55 2.43
CA ILE A 81 12.33 3.42 2.80
C ILE A 81 13.65 2.65 2.74
N GLY A 82 13.62 1.35 2.98
CA GLY A 82 14.82 0.52 3.13
C GLY A 82 15.77 0.46 1.92
N SER A 83 15.47 1.09 0.78
CA SER A 83 16.31 1.11 -0.42
C SER A 83 16.97 2.45 -0.72
N LEU A 84 16.89 3.44 0.17
CA LEU A 84 17.65 4.69 0.09
C LEU A 84 19.06 4.53 0.69
#